data_AF-A0A357CZ99-F1
#
_entry.id   AF-A0A357CZ99-F1
#
_cell.length_a   1.000
_cell.length_b   1.000
_cell.length_c   1.000
_cell.angle_alpha   90.00
_cell.angle_beta   90.00
_cell.angle_gamma   90.00
#
_symmetry.space_group_name_H-M   'P 1'
#
loop_
_entity.id
_entity.type
_entity.pdbx_description
1 polymer ?
#
loop_
_entity_poly.entity_id
_entity_poly.type
_entity_poly.pdbx_seq_one_letter_code
_entity_poly.pdbx_strand_id
1 'polypeptide(L)' 'MVNMVDLKVFDDYTYYHCVSVAGLAIMVGVSAGMNRKALYKLGMGALLHDVGKIFIPK' A
#
# COMPACT_ATOMS: atom_id res chain seq x y z
N MET A 1 -16.60 -5.29 2.22
CA MET A 1 -15.15 -5.53 2.39
C MET A 1 -14.48 -4.71 1.31
N VAL A 2 -13.73 -3.66 1.68
CA VAL A 2 -13.09 -2.77 0.71
C VAL A 2 -11.80 -3.42 0.22
N ASN A 3 -11.62 -3.52 -1.09
CA ASN A 3 -10.45 -4.12 -1.76
C ASN A 3 -9.68 -3.06 -2.57
N MET A 4 -8.41 -3.34 -2.87
CA MET A 4 -7.58 -2.60 -3.82
C MET A 4 -8.26 -2.38 -5.18
N VAL A 5 -9.14 -3.30 -5.59
CA VAL A 5 -9.96 -3.16 -6.80
C VAL A 5 -10.93 -1.96 -6.70
N ASP A 6 -11.51 -1.72 -5.53
CA ASP A 6 -12.40 -0.57 -5.30
C ASP A 6 -11.62 0.75 -5.36
N LEU A 7 -10.38 0.75 -4.86
CA LEU A 7 -9.43 1.87 -4.95
C LEU A 7 -9.06 2.20 -6.39
N LYS A 8 -8.81 1.16 -7.22
CA LYS A 8 -8.54 1.33 -8.65
C LYS A 8 -9.72 1.96 -9.39
N VAL A 9 -10.95 1.51 -9.09
CA VAL A 9 -12.17 2.03 -9.73
C VAL A 9 -12.48 3.46 -9.30
N PHE A 10 -12.15 3.84 -8.07
CA PHE A 10 -12.41 5.18 -7.53
C PHE A 10 -11.33 6.21 -7.92
N ASP A 11 -10.06 5.79 -7.93
CA ASP A 11 -8.92 6.64 -8.24
C ASP A 11 -7.69 5.84 -8.67
N ASP A 12 -7.50 5.65 -9.98
CA ASP A 12 -6.34 4.93 -10.56
C ASP A 12 -5.00 5.48 -10.02
N TYR A 13 -4.89 6.80 -9.81
CA TYR A 13 -3.69 7.43 -9.28
C TYR A 13 -3.35 6.96 -7.85
N THR A 14 -4.32 6.95 -6.93
CA THR A 14 -4.12 6.48 -5.55
C THR A 14 -3.79 4.99 -5.53
N TYR A 15 -4.38 4.18 -6.40
CA TYR A 15 -4.00 2.77 -6.54
C TYR A 15 -2.52 2.61 -6.95
N TYR A 16 -2.09 3.30 -8.01
CA TYR A 16 -0.69 3.26 -8.45
C TYR A 16 0.26 3.76 -7.37
N HIS A 17 -0.10 4.83 -6.66
CA HIS A 17 0.66 5.37 -5.54
C HIS A 17 0.90 4.32 -4.45
N CYS A 18 -0.17 3.67 -3.96
CA CYS A 18 -0.08 2.65 -2.93
C CYS A 18 0.78 1.45 -3.33
N VAL A 19 0.65 0.98 -4.58
CA VAL A 19 1.47 -0.14 -5.09
C VAL A 19 2.94 0.23 -5.18
N SER A 20 3.26 1.42 -5.72
CA SER A 20 4.64 1.90 -5.83
C SER A 20 5.27 2.12 -4.45
N VAL A 21 4.54 2.73 -3.50
CA VAL A 21 5.01 2.92 -2.12
C VAL A 21 5.23 1.59 -1.42
N ALA A 22 4.34 0.60 -1.59
CA ALA A 22 4.53 -0.73 -1.03
C ALA A 22 5.79 -1.42 -1.58
N GLY A 23 6.06 -1.30 -2.88
CA GLY A 23 7.29 -1.82 -3.48
C GLY A 23 8.54 -1.16 -2.90
N LEU A 24 8.57 0.17 -2.82
CA LEU A 24 9.68 0.92 -2.23
C LEU A 24 9.91 0.58 -0.76
N ALA A 25 8.84 0.49 0.04
CA ALA A 25 8.91 0.15 1.46
C ALA A 25 9.52 -1.25 1.67
N ILE A 26 9.12 -2.24 0.86
CA ILE A 26 9.70 -3.59 0.92
C ILE A 26 11.19 -3.55 0.55
N MET A 27 11.58 -2.84 -0.51
CA MET A 27 12.99 -2.72 -0.90
C MET A 27 13.85 -2.10 0.21
N VAL A 28 13.36 -1.03 0.84
CA VAL A 28 14.01 -0.41 2.01
C VAL A 28 14.10 -1.41 3.16
N GLY A 29 13.01 -2.10 3.50
CA GLY A 29 12.99 -3.10 4.56
C GLY A 29 13.98 -4.25 4.33
N VAL A 30 14.15 -4.70 3.08
CA VAL A 30 15.14 -5.72 2.70
C VAL A 30 16.55 -5.19 2.94
N SER A 31 16.85 -3.96 2.50
CA SER A 31 18.16 -3.33 2.75
C SER A 31 18.46 -3.12 4.23
N ALA A 32 17.43 -2.94 5.06
CA ALA A 32 17.52 -2.83 6.50
C ALA A 32 17.61 -4.19 7.23
N GLY A 33 17.68 -5.32 6.52
CA GLY A 33 17.81 -6.65 7.12
C GLY A 33 16.54 -7.18 7.79
N MET A 34 15.37 -6.65 7.45
CA MET A 34 14.11 -7.10 8.04
C MET A 34 13.78 -8.54 7.64
N ASN A 35 13.28 -9.32 8.60
CA ASN A 35 12.82 -10.68 8.32
C ASN A 35 11.52 -10.70 7.50
N ARG A 36 11.22 -11.85 6.87
CA ARG A 36 10.04 -12.04 6.01
C ARG A 36 8.72 -11.65 6.67
N LYS A 37 8.54 -11.93 7.96
CA LYS A 37 7.30 -11.60 8.70
C LYS A 37 7.14 -10.08 8.86
N ALA A 38 8.24 -9.37 9.11
CA ALA A 38 8.26 -7.93 9.20
C ALA A 38 8.05 -7.27 7.83
N LEU A 39 8.69 -7.79 6.77
CA LEU A 39 8.47 -7.35 5.38
C LEU A 39 7.02 -7.53 4.93
N TYR A 40 6.39 -8.65 5.29
CA TYR A 40 4.97 -8.88 4.99
C TYR A 40 4.08 -7.81 5.63
N LYS A 41 4.29 -7.53 6.92
CA LYS A 41 3.54 -6.48 7.62
C LYS A 41 3.79 -5.10 7.03
N LEU A 42 5.04 -4.79 6.69
CA LEU A 42 5.44 -3.52 6.07
C LEU A 42 4.76 -3.32 4.71
N GLY A 43 4.82 -4.34 3.85
CA GLY A 43 4.17 -4.32 2.54
C GLY A 43 2.66 -4.16 2.64
N MET A 44 2.00 -4.91 3.53
CA MET A 44 0.55 -4.79 3.75
C MET A 44 0.16 -3.42 4.31
N GLY A 45 0.93 -2.88 5.25
CA GLY A 45 0.69 -1.55 5.80
C GLY A 45 0.86 -0.45 4.75
N ALA A 46 1.93 -0.51 3.95
CA ALA A 46 2.19 0.43 2.88
C ALA A 46 1.13 0.37 1.76
N LEU A 47 0.64 -0.82 1.43
CA LEU A 47 -0.41 -1.00 0.42
C LEU A 47 -1.76 -0.39 0.84
N LEU A 48 -2.06 -0.47 2.14
CA LEU A 48 -3.35 -0.03 2.69
C LEU A 48 -3.30 1.36 3.33
N HIS A 49 -2.14 2.02 3.38
CA HIS A 49 -1.94 3.24 4.17
C HIS A 49 -2.94 4.37 3.81
N ASP A 50 -3.32 4.44 2.54
CA ASP A 50 -4.20 5.46 1.98
C ASP A 50 -5.64 4.96 1.74
N VAL A 51 -6.01 3.77 2.21
CA VAL A 51 -7.35 3.20 2.01
C VAL A 51 -8.46 4.10 2.58
N GLY A 52 -8.14 4.93 3.58
CA GLY A 52 -9.09 5.89 4.15
C GLY A 52 -9.54 6.99 3.18
N LYS A 53 -8.78 7.25 2.10
CA LYS A 53 -9.12 8.30 1.11
C LYS A 53 -10.43 8.04 0.38
N ILE A 54 -10.88 6.78 0.32
CA ILE A 54 -12.16 6.42 -0.30
C ILE A 54 -13.38 7.02 0.43
N PHE A 55 -13.21 7.45 1.68
CA PHE A 55 -14.29 8.01 2.51
C PHE A 55 -14.30 9.54 2.51
N ILE A 56 -13.35 10.19 1.83
CA ILE A 56 -13.25 11.64 1.75
C ILE A 56 -13.90 12.10 0.43
N PRO A 57 -14.87 13.05 0.46
CA PRO A 57 -15.42 13.63 -0.75
C PRO A 57 -14.33 14.35 -1.57
N LYS A 58 -14.36 14.23 -2.90
CA LYS A 58 -13.47 14.97 -3.81
C LYS A 58 -13.89 16.42 -3.95
#